data_AF-A0A3B9HFC7-F1
#
_entry.id   AF-A0A3B9HFC7-F1
#
_cell.length_a   1.000
_cell.length_b   1.000
_cell.length_c   1.000
_cell.angle_alpha   90.00
_cell.angle_beta   90.00
_cell.angle_gamma   90.00
#
_symmetry.space_group_name_H-M   'P 1'
#
loop_
_entity.id
_entity.type
_entity.pdbx_description
1 polymer ?
#
loop_
_entity_poly.entity_id
_entity_poly.type
_entity_poly.pdbx_seq_one_letter_code
_entity_poly.pdbx_strand_id
1 'polypeptide(L)' 'MVEIDSGPFLLNLGSLILSWHGVFSFIAVASAVFLVGRWAPMRGLDPDDIYSIAVWGIIGGIIGARLVHVID' A
#
# COMPACT_ATOMS: atom_id res chain seq x y z
N MET A 1 -2.22 -34.41 5.89
CA MET A 1 -2.59 -33.01 6.16
C MET A 1 -1.34 -32.18 5.94
N VAL A 2 -1.36 -31.21 5.04
CA VAL A 2 -0.24 -30.29 4.87
C VAL A 2 -0.44 -29.20 5.92
N GLU A 3 0.38 -29.20 6.96
CA GLU A 3 0.47 -28.07 7.89
C GLU A 3 1.10 -26.90 7.14
N ILE A 4 0.31 -25.85 6.92
CA ILE A 4 0.83 -24.57 6.45
C ILE A 4 1.35 -23.84 7.69
N ASP A 5 2.65 -23.99 7.96
CA ASP A 5 3.38 -23.27 9.02
C ASP A 5 3.49 -21.75 8.75
N SER A 6 3.00 -21.29 7.60
CA SER A 6 2.86 -19.87 7.30
C SER A 6 1.69 -19.29 8.10
N GLY A 7 1.94 -18.95 9.37
CA GLY A 7 1.00 -18.20 10.18
C GLY A 7 0.54 -16.92 9.45
N PRO A 8 -0.73 -16.49 9.59
CA PRO A 8 -1.28 -15.33 8.86
C PRO A 8 -0.60 -13.99 9.20
N PHE A 9 0.25 -13.98 10.22
CA PHE A 9 0.92 -12.81 10.76
C PHE A 9 2.44 -13.00 10.68
N LEU A 10 3.10 -12.00 10.10
CA LEU A 10 4.54 -11.90 9.97
C LEU A 10 5.22 -11.44 11.26
N LEU A 11 4.62 -10.43 11.89
CA LEU A 11 5.09 -9.86 13.15
C LEU A 11 3.88 -9.59 14.02
N ASN A 12 3.96 -10.01 15.28
CA ASN A 12 2.92 -9.80 16.27
C ASN A 12 3.53 -9.12 17.49
N LEU A 13 3.50 -7.79 17.50
CA LEU A 13 4.03 -6.93 18.57
C LEU A 13 2.89 -6.47 19.49
N GLY A 14 2.04 -7.42 19.92
CA GLY A 14 0.92 -7.20 20.83
C GLY A 14 -0.20 -6.35 20.25
N SER A 15 0.00 -5.02 20.20
CA SER A 15 -0.97 -4.08 19.62
C SER A 15 -0.79 -3.88 18.11
N LEU A 16 0.35 -4.29 17.54
CA LEU A 16 0.64 -4.12 16.12
C LEU A 16 0.79 -5.49 15.48
N ILE A 17 -0.21 -5.84 14.68
CA ILE A 17 -0.28 -7.10 13.94
C ILE A 17 0.03 -6.79 12.48
N LEU A 18 1.16 -7.30 11.99
CA LEU A 18 1.51 -7.22 10.59
C LEU A 18 1.13 -8.52 9.90
N SER A 19 0.08 -8.49 9.07
CA SER A 19 -0.35 -9.65 8.28
C SER A 19 0.39 -9.73 6.94
N TRP A 20 0.48 -10.93 6.38
CA TRP A 20 0.99 -11.12 5.01
C TRP A 20 0.19 -10.31 3.98
N HIS A 21 -1.13 -10.22 4.15
CA HIS A 21 -1.99 -9.40 3.29
C HIS A 21 -1.59 -7.91 3.32
N GLY A 22 -1.32 -7.36 4.50
CA GLY A 22 -0.85 -5.98 4.64
C GLY A 22 0.50 -5.74 3.97
N VAL A 23 1.42 -6.69 4.10
CA VAL A 23 2.75 -6.61 3.46
C VAL A 23 2.65 -6.64 1.95
N PHE A 24 1.90 -7.57 1.37
CA PHE A 24 1.71 -7.60 -0.09
C PHE A 24 0.96 -6.38 -0.62
N SER A 25 -0.02 -5.85 0.14
CA SER A 25 -0.70 -4.61 -0.22
C SER A 25 0.27 -3.42 -0.26
N PHE A 26 1.15 -3.32 0.74
CA PHE A 26 2.18 -2.28 0.78
C PHE A 26 3.17 -2.42 -0.38
N ILE A 27 3.65 -3.63 -0.67
CA ILE A 27 4.56 -3.89 -1.80
C ILE A 27 3.89 -3.52 -3.13
N ALA A 28 2.60 -3.85 -3.30
CA ALA A 28 1.85 -3.50 -4.51
C ALA A 28 1.78 -1.99 -4.72
N VAL A 29 1.43 -1.23 -3.67
CA VAL A 29 1.38 0.24 -3.74
C VAL A 29 2.77 0.84 -3.97
N ALA A 30 3.78 0.39 -3.22
CA ALA A 30 5.16 0.89 -3.35
C ALA A 30 5.74 0.65 -4.74
N SER A 31 5.52 -0.56 -5.30
CA SER A 31 5.97 -0.89 -6.65
C SER A 31 5.23 -0.09 -7.72
N ALA A 32 3.92 0.14 -7.56
CA ALA A 32 3.15 1.00 -8.47
C ALA A 32 3.72 2.43 -8.49
N VAL A 33 3.92 3.04 -7.33
CA VAL A 33 4.48 4.40 -7.22
C VAL A 33 5.89 4.48 -7.80
N PHE A 34 6.73 3.48 -7.50
CA PHE A 34 8.10 3.41 -8.02
C PHE A 34 8.14 3.30 -9.54
N LEU A 35 7.33 2.42 -10.14
CA LEU A 35 7.29 2.21 -11.59
C LEU A 35 6.77 3.46 -12.31
N VAL A 36 5.70 4.07 -11.79
CA VAL A 36 5.12 5.29 -12.40
C VAL A 36 6.10 6.45 -12.30
N GLY A 37 6.74 6.66 -11.14
CA GLY A 37 7.78 7.67 -10.96
C GLY A 37 8.99 7.42 -11.87
N ARG A 38 9.38 6.16 -12.08
CA ARG A 38 10.48 5.79 -12.99
C ARG A 38 10.14 6.07 -14.45
N TRP A 39 8.89 5.90 -14.86
CA TRP A 39 8.43 6.15 -16.23
C TRP A 39 8.01 7.60 -16.50
N ALA A 40 7.83 8.42 -15.47
CA ALA A 40 7.49 9.84 -15.59
C ALA A 40 8.41 10.63 -16.54
N PRO A 41 9.75 10.55 -16.39
CA PRO A 41 10.65 11.33 -17.22
C PRO A 41 10.59 10.91 -18.69
N MET A 42 10.26 9.64 -18.96
CA MET A 42 10.09 9.14 -20.33
C MET A 42 8.90 9.78 -21.05
N ARG A 43 7.95 10.37 -20.30
CA ARG A 43 6.79 11.09 -20.83
C ARG A 43 6.90 12.61 -20.65
N GLY A 44 8.06 13.12 -20.22
CA GLY A 44 8.25 14.55 -19.95
C GLY A 44 7.48 15.04 -18.71
N LEU A 45 7.13 14.14 -17.79
CA LEU A 45 6.50 14.48 -16.51
C LEU A 45 7.55 14.48 -15.41
N ASP A 46 7.42 15.42 -14.46
CA ASP A 46 8.26 15.45 -13.27
C ASP A 46 7.87 14.32 -12.31
N PRO A 47 8.83 13.47 -11.90
CA PRO A 47 8.57 12.42 -10.92
C PRO A 47 8.03 12.94 -9.58
N ASP A 48 8.41 14.16 -9.19
CA ASP A 48 7.97 14.80 -7.95
C ASP A 48 6.45 14.99 -7.92
N ASP A 49 5.84 15.38 -9.04
CA ASP A 49 4.38 15.51 -9.14
C ASP A 49 3.70 14.17 -8.91
N ILE A 50 4.26 13.08 -9.45
CA ILE A 50 3.72 11.72 -9.26
C ILE A 50 3.85 11.27 -7.82
N TYR A 51 4.98 11.53 -7.15
CA TYR A 51 5.13 11.19 -5.74
C TYR A 51 4.17 11.99 -4.88
N SER A 52 3.97 13.29 -5.18
CA SER A 52 2.99 14.13 -4.49
C SER A 52 1.56 13.61 -4.64
N ILE A 53 1.14 13.27 -5.88
CA ILE A 53 -0.18 12.70 -6.15
C ILE A 53 -0.33 11.33 -5.46
N ALA A 54 0.70 10.49 -5.49
CA ALA A 54 0.68 9.19 -4.84
C ALA A 54 0.47 9.31 -3.31
N VAL A 55 1.17 10.25 -2.66
CA VAL A 55 1.02 10.49 -1.21
C VAL A 55 -0.40 10.92 -0.88
N TRP A 56 -0.94 11.91 -1.61
CA TRP A 56 -2.33 12.35 -1.41
C TRP A 56 -3.35 11.24 -1.73
N GLY A 57 -3.08 10.42 -2.74
CA GLY A 57 -3.91 9.27 -3.10
C GLY A 57 -3.94 8.20 -2.02
N ILE A 58 -2.81 7.89 -1.39
CA ILE A 58 -2.72 6.93 -0.28
C ILE A 58 -3.50 7.46 0.93
N ILE A 59 -3.30 8.72 1.32
CA ILE A 59 -4.01 9.35 2.44
C ILE A 59 -5.52 9.36 2.16
N GLY A 60 -5.92 9.80 0.96
CA GLY A 60 -7.32 9.84 0.53
C GLY A 60 -7.96 8.45 0.50
N GLY A 61 -7.24 7.42 0.05
CA GLY A 61 -7.70 6.04 0.07
C GLY A 61 -7.93 5.49 1.48
N ILE A 62 -7.03 5.79 2.43
CA ILE A 62 -7.18 5.38 3.83
C ILE A 62 -8.41 6.05 4.47
N ILE A 63 -8.55 7.36 4.28
CA ILE A 63 -9.68 8.12 4.82
C ILE A 63 -10.99 7.65 4.18
N GLY A 64 -11.02 7.48 2.84
CA GLY A 64 -12.18 7.02 2.11
C GLY A 64 -12.63 5.62 2.53
N ALA A 65 -11.69 4.68 2.67
CA ALA A 65 -12.00 3.33 3.14
C ALA A 65 -12.61 3.33 4.55
N ARG A 66 -12.12 4.19 5.45
CA ARG A 66 -12.70 4.40 6.78
C ARG A 66 -14.09 5.01 6.72
N LEU A 67 -14.30 6.04 5.90
CA LEU A 67 -15.60 6.69 5.76
C LEU A 67 -16.65 5.73 5.22
N VAL A 68 -16.34 4.98 4.17
CA VAL A 68 -17.25 3.97 3.60
C VAL A 68 -17.60 2.92 4.65
N HIS A 69 -16.61 2.41 5.40
CA HIS A 69 -16.86 1.45 6.47
C HIS A 69 -17.71 1.99 7.64
N VAL A 70 -17.77 3.30 7.84
CA VAL A 70 -18.59 3.93 8.89
C VAL A 70 -20.00 4.25 8.39
N ILE A 71 -20.16 4.49 7.09
CA ILE A 71 -21.44 4.83 6.46
C ILE A 71 -22.24 3.57 6.09
N ASP A 72 -21.54 2.50 5.68
CA ASP A 72 -22.09 1.15 5.50
C ASP A 72 -22.34 0.46 6.85
#